data_AF-A0AAV7J287-F1
#
_entry.id   AF-A0AAV7J287-F1
#
_cell.length_a   1.000
_cell.length_b   1.000
_cell.length_c   1.000
_cell.angle_alpha   90.00
_cell.angle_beta   90.00
_cell.angle_gamma   90.00
#
_symmetry.space_group_name_H-M   'P 1'
#
loop_
_entity.id
_entity.type
_entity.pdbx_description
1 polymer ?
#
loop_
_entity_poly.entity_id
_entity_poly.type
_entity_poly.pdbx_seq_one_letter_code
_entity_poly.pdbx_strand_id
1 'polypeptide(L)'
;MTPVNLVRHSSLELQQFTGECVDDSLSMDTQDIVDQPAFSITEISVMNDDEATYRNQEQFGRAYEDDEFLTFSVAVRYPETIAYLVDYYVYGSRVFPGDSPPEHIGFSYILPSTLAGSVGILTIPITSTKHRPIGQLTVEYVIIKPIPDYPWDMSISYAKHWEERWSGLDVGHRGLGTSFKCEMKNCANVRENTIASLKTASHHGADMVEFDVQLSKDMIPVIYHDFHVSISMKRKKQIDAMDMLEIPVKDLTLEQLHLLKDFCYPEDSMGKVLYFFDKDDWGVDKV
;
A
#
# COMPACT_ATOMS: atom_id res chain seq x y z
N MET A 1 -2.41 -43.47 8.61
CA MET A 1 -2.89 -42.19 8.05
C MET A 1 -2.38 -42.11 6.63
N THR A 2 -3.29 -42.02 5.67
CA THR A 2 -2.96 -41.96 4.24
C THR A 2 -2.64 -40.50 3.90
N PRO A 3 -1.53 -40.20 3.19
CA PRO A 3 -1.26 -38.84 2.75
C PRO A 3 -2.35 -38.42 1.76
N VAL A 4 -3.05 -37.33 2.05
CA VAL A 4 -4.01 -36.74 1.11
C VAL A 4 -3.20 -35.93 0.09
N ASN A 5 -3.18 -36.40 -1.14
CA ASN A 5 -2.59 -35.68 -2.27
C ASN A 5 -3.60 -34.60 -2.71
N LEU A 6 -3.25 -33.32 -2.50
CA LEU A 6 -4.10 -32.15 -2.81
C LEU A 6 -3.78 -31.52 -4.17
N VAL A 7 -3.10 -32.24 -5.08
CA VAL A 7 -2.81 -31.71 -6.42
C VAL A 7 -4.13 -31.44 -7.16
N ARG A 8 -4.51 -30.16 -7.27
CA ARG A 8 -5.56 -29.68 -8.17
C ARG A 8 -5.07 -29.88 -9.59
N HIS A 9 -5.73 -30.76 -10.35
CA HIS A 9 -5.53 -30.84 -11.79
C HIS A 9 -5.98 -29.52 -12.44
N SER A 10 -5.02 -28.72 -12.89
CA SER A 10 -5.26 -27.59 -13.78
C SER A 10 -5.65 -28.13 -15.15
N SER A 11 -6.96 -28.20 -15.44
CA SER A 11 -7.47 -28.52 -16.77
C SER A 11 -7.28 -27.30 -17.70
N LEU A 12 -6.06 -27.13 -18.20
CA LEU A 12 -5.77 -26.28 -19.36
C LEU A 12 -6.16 -27.04 -20.65
N GLU A 13 -7.44 -27.31 -20.87
CA GLU A 13 -7.92 -27.72 -22.19
C GLU A 13 -9.17 -26.91 -22.57
N LEU A 14 -8.95 -25.98 -23.49
CA LEU A 14 -9.96 -25.12 -24.09
C LEU A 14 -10.77 -25.94 -25.10
N GLN A 15 -11.85 -26.60 -24.69
CA GLN A 15 -12.81 -27.17 -25.64
C GLN A 15 -13.85 -26.13 -26.04
N GLN A 16 -13.68 -25.61 -27.26
CA GLN A 16 -14.73 -24.96 -28.03
C GLN A 16 -15.89 -25.94 -28.23
N PHE A 17 -17.09 -25.61 -27.74
CA PHE A 17 -18.32 -26.19 -28.28
C PHE A 17 -19.42 -25.14 -28.42
N THR A 18 -19.72 -24.87 -29.69
CA THR A 18 -20.92 -24.23 -30.23
C THR A 18 -22.08 -25.23 -30.29
N GLY A 19 -23.33 -24.78 -30.05
CA GLY A 19 -24.54 -25.35 -30.69
C GLY A 19 -25.56 -26.09 -29.81
N GLU A 20 -26.74 -25.46 -29.70
CA GLU A 20 -28.16 -25.93 -29.63
C GLU A 20 -28.61 -27.28 -29.00
N CYS A 21 -29.75 -27.17 -28.27
CA CYS A 21 -30.90 -28.09 -28.06
C CYS A 21 -30.65 -29.63 -28.01
N VAL A 22 -31.15 -30.41 -27.06
CA VAL A 22 -32.56 -30.70 -26.73
C VAL A 22 -32.66 -31.46 -25.39
N ASP A 23 -33.85 -31.32 -24.81
CA ASP A 23 -34.50 -32.03 -23.70
C ASP A 23 -34.17 -33.53 -23.55
N ASP A 24 -33.82 -33.95 -22.31
CA ASP A 24 -34.15 -35.29 -21.81
C ASP A 24 -34.30 -35.23 -20.28
N SER A 25 -35.53 -35.50 -19.84
CA SER A 25 -35.96 -35.49 -18.45
C SER A 25 -35.38 -36.65 -17.65
N LEU A 26 -34.49 -36.39 -16.68
CA LEU A 26 -34.22 -37.32 -15.57
C LEU A 26 -33.90 -36.57 -14.25
N SER A 27 -34.78 -36.78 -13.27
CA SER A 27 -34.60 -36.72 -11.80
C SER A 27 -33.93 -35.47 -11.19
N MET A 28 -34.76 -34.56 -10.68
CA MET A 28 -34.39 -33.59 -9.63
C MET A 28 -34.05 -34.34 -8.33
N ASP A 29 -32.80 -34.72 -8.12
CA ASP A 29 -32.21 -34.87 -6.77
C ASP A 29 -30.70 -35.06 -6.92
N THR A 30 -29.93 -34.14 -6.34
CA THR A 30 -28.46 -34.04 -6.43
C THR A 30 -27.94 -33.46 -7.75
N GLN A 31 -28.28 -32.20 -8.05
CA GLN A 31 -27.36 -31.40 -8.87
C GLN A 31 -26.14 -31.12 -7.99
N ASP A 32 -25.08 -31.91 -8.18
CA ASP A 32 -23.73 -31.46 -7.94
C ASP A 32 -23.59 -30.12 -8.65
N ILE A 33 -23.63 -29.04 -7.88
CA ILE A 33 -23.21 -27.73 -8.34
C ILE A 33 -21.77 -27.97 -8.78
N VAL A 34 -21.56 -28.06 -10.09
CA VAL A 34 -20.23 -28.07 -10.69
C VAL A 34 -19.62 -26.75 -10.26
N ASP A 35 -18.86 -26.82 -9.17
CA ASP A 35 -18.16 -25.73 -8.53
C ASP A 35 -17.18 -25.23 -9.59
N GLN A 36 -17.58 -24.20 -10.35
CA GLN A 36 -16.65 -23.51 -11.22
C GLN A 36 -15.54 -23.02 -10.29
N PRO A 37 -14.30 -23.53 -10.41
CA PRO A 37 -13.29 -23.23 -9.41
C PRO A 37 -13.11 -21.72 -9.40
N ALA A 38 -13.35 -21.12 -8.23
CA ALA A 38 -12.96 -19.75 -8.00
C ALA A 38 -11.45 -19.69 -8.27
N PHE A 39 -11.07 -19.12 -9.42
CA PHE A 39 -9.68 -18.96 -9.83
C PHE A 39 -9.03 -18.01 -8.81
N SER A 40 -8.38 -18.59 -7.80
CA SER A 40 -7.45 -17.90 -6.93
C SER A 40 -6.03 -18.30 -7.32
N ILE A 41 -5.19 -17.30 -7.61
CA ILE A 41 -3.76 -17.50 -7.80
C ILE A 41 -3.10 -16.95 -6.56
N THR A 42 -2.34 -17.79 -5.85
CA THR A 42 -1.59 -17.38 -4.67
C THR A 42 -0.11 -17.51 -4.95
N GLU A 43 0.57 -16.37 -4.92
CA GLU A 43 2.01 -16.26 -5.08
C GLU A 43 2.63 -15.82 -3.75
N ILE A 44 3.85 -16.28 -3.50
CA ILE A 44 4.61 -16.00 -2.30
C ILE A 44 5.98 -15.43 -2.68
N SER A 45 6.44 -14.46 -1.90
CA SER A 45 7.81 -13.92 -1.95
C SER A 45 8.31 -13.68 -0.54
N VAL A 46 9.59 -13.97 -0.30
CA VAL A 46 10.26 -13.65 0.97
C VAL A 46 11.15 -12.44 0.71
N MET A 47 11.01 -11.40 1.54
CA MET A 47 11.75 -10.15 1.39
C MET A 47 13.20 -10.32 1.86
N ASN A 48 13.97 -11.15 1.17
CA ASN A 48 15.40 -11.34 1.34
C ASN A 48 16.09 -11.34 -0.05
N ASP A 49 17.42 -11.27 -0.08
CA ASP A 49 18.18 -11.12 -1.34
C ASP A 49 18.04 -12.34 -2.28
N ASP A 50 17.67 -13.51 -1.75
CA ASP A 50 17.65 -14.79 -2.48
C ASP A 50 16.25 -15.14 -3.05
N GLU A 51 15.18 -14.75 -2.35
CA GLU A 51 13.80 -15.19 -2.58
C GLU A 51 12.81 -14.02 -2.82
N ALA A 52 13.30 -12.82 -3.14
CA ALA A 52 12.49 -11.61 -3.38
C ALA A 52 11.47 -11.70 -4.54
N THR A 53 11.55 -12.74 -5.37
CA THR A 53 10.67 -12.90 -6.55
C THR A 53 9.44 -13.72 -6.20
N TYR A 54 8.26 -13.24 -6.64
CA TYR A 54 7.00 -13.97 -6.47
C TYR A 54 7.01 -15.29 -7.23
N ARG A 55 6.60 -16.36 -6.54
CA ARG A 55 6.47 -17.71 -7.08
C ARG A 55 5.15 -18.32 -6.62
N ASN A 56 4.62 -19.30 -7.33
CA ASN A 56 3.41 -20.00 -6.89
C ASN A 56 3.65 -20.64 -5.52
N GLN A 57 2.69 -20.49 -4.60
CA GLN A 57 2.78 -21.08 -3.27
C GLN A 57 2.85 -22.61 -3.35
N GLU A 58 3.81 -23.20 -2.64
CA GLU A 58 3.93 -24.65 -2.49
C GLU A 58 2.82 -25.25 -1.62
N GLN A 59 2.65 -26.57 -1.67
CA GLN A 59 1.54 -27.27 -1.00
C GLN A 59 1.41 -26.96 0.50
N PHE A 60 2.52 -26.83 1.22
CA PHE A 60 2.54 -26.58 2.66
C PHE A 60 2.93 -25.13 3.01
N GLY A 61 2.92 -24.24 2.01
CA GLY A 61 3.42 -22.87 2.15
C GLY A 61 4.94 -22.84 2.34
N ARG A 62 5.42 -21.75 2.95
CA ARG A 62 6.83 -21.52 3.27
C ARG A 62 6.98 -21.42 4.77
N ALA A 63 8.05 -22.03 5.31
CA ALA A 63 8.39 -21.92 6.71
C ALA A 63 8.62 -20.44 7.07
N TYR A 64 8.04 -20.01 8.19
CA TYR A 64 8.25 -18.68 8.76
C TYR A 64 9.49 -18.70 9.64
N GLU A 65 10.38 -17.73 9.44
CA GLU A 65 11.56 -17.47 10.26
C GLU A 65 11.42 -16.08 10.91
N ASP A 66 11.90 -15.91 12.14
CA ASP A 66 11.64 -14.70 12.95
C ASP A 66 12.16 -13.40 12.32
N ASP A 67 13.23 -13.48 11.52
CA ASP A 67 13.89 -12.34 10.86
C ASP A 67 13.42 -12.11 9.41
N GLU A 68 12.41 -12.84 8.93
CA GLU A 68 11.93 -12.78 7.54
C GLU A 68 10.54 -12.15 7.40
N PHE A 69 10.34 -11.39 6.32
CA PHE A 69 9.03 -10.91 5.91
C PHE A 69 8.51 -11.76 4.76
N LEU A 70 7.42 -12.50 5.00
CA LEU A 70 6.70 -13.23 3.95
C LEU A 70 5.56 -12.39 3.39
N THR A 71 5.50 -12.34 2.06
CA THR A 71 4.45 -11.65 1.32
C THR A 71 3.64 -12.65 0.53
N PHE A 72 2.32 -12.55 0.64
CA PHE A 72 1.37 -13.36 -0.12
C PHE A 72 0.59 -12.44 -1.07
N SER A 73 0.69 -12.69 -2.37
CA SER A 73 -0.09 -12.03 -3.40
C SER A 73 -1.21 -12.98 -3.83
N VAL A 74 -2.45 -12.64 -3.47
CA VAL A 74 -3.62 -13.46 -3.76
C VAL A 74 -4.52 -12.74 -4.76
N ALA A 75 -4.52 -13.20 -6.01
CA ALA A 75 -5.40 -12.69 -7.04
C ALA A 75 -6.73 -13.46 -7.05
N VAL A 76 -7.83 -12.76 -6.82
CA VAL A 76 -9.19 -13.31 -6.78
C VAL A 76 -10.14 -12.52 -7.67
N ARG A 77 -11.18 -13.18 -8.20
CA ARG A 77 -12.18 -12.53 -9.05
C ARG A 77 -13.15 -11.62 -8.28
N TYR A 78 -13.58 -12.06 -7.10
CA TYR A 78 -14.59 -11.38 -6.28
C TYR A 78 -14.13 -11.30 -4.82
N PRO A 79 -13.33 -10.29 -4.44
CA PRO A 79 -12.78 -10.19 -3.08
C PRO A 79 -13.85 -10.02 -2.00
N GLU A 80 -15.01 -9.45 -2.35
CA GLU A 80 -16.13 -9.20 -1.41
C GLU A 80 -16.86 -10.51 -1.01
N THR A 81 -16.69 -11.61 -1.75
CA THR A 81 -17.39 -12.88 -1.51
C THR A 81 -16.46 -14.05 -1.19
N ILE A 82 -15.14 -13.87 -1.35
CA ILE A 82 -14.15 -14.92 -1.16
C ILE A 82 -13.50 -14.78 0.21
N ALA A 83 -13.63 -15.83 1.04
CA ALA A 83 -12.92 -15.94 2.30
C ALA A 83 -11.49 -16.46 2.10
N TYR A 84 -10.57 -16.04 2.96
CA TYR A 84 -9.22 -16.59 3.02
C TYR A 84 -9.14 -17.67 4.09
N LEU A 85 -8.51 -18.78 3.75
CA LEU A 85 -8.16 -19.86 4.67
C LEU A 85 -6.66 -19.81 4.91
N VAL A 86 -6.25 -19.72 6.17
CA VAL A 86 -4.85 -19.79 6.58
C VAL A 86 -4.66 -21.11 7.32
N ASP A 87 -3.95 -22.05 6.70
CA ASP A 87 -3.58 -23.32 7.31
C ASP A 87 -2.20 -23.23 7.98
N TYR A 88 -2.07 -23.81 9.17
CA TYR A 88 -0.84 -23.80 9.96
C TYR A 88 -0.24 -25.20 10.01
N TYR A 89 1.03 -25.30 9.61
CA TYR A 89 1.77 -26.55 9.58
C TYR A 89 3.01 -26.45 10.48
N VAL A 90 3.37 -27.55 11.16
CA VAL A 90 4.55 -27.61 12.02
C VAL A 90 5.32 -28.90 11.76
N TYR A 91 6.65 -28.79 11.66
CA TYR A 91 7.53 -29.95 11.70
C TYR A 91 7.75 -30.37 13.16
N GLY A 92 7.54 -31.66 13.44
CA GLY A 92 7.86 -32.20 14.77
C GLY A 92 9.36 -32.08 15.06
N SER A 93 9.74 -31.86 16.32
CA SER A 93 11.14 -31.58 16.74
C SER A 93 12.19 -32.67 16.42
N ARG A 94 11.79 -33.79 15.81
CA ARG A 94 12.65 -34.92 15.44
C ARG A 94 12.64 -35.23 13.93
N VAL A 95 11.95 -34.41 13.14
CA VAL A 95 11.82 -34.57 11.70
C VAL A 95 12.55 -33.41 11.05
N PHE A 96 13.54 -33.71 10.20
CA PHE A 96 14.17 -32.69 9.38
C PHE A 96 13.28 -32.36 8.16
N PRO A 97 13.26 -31.11 7.69
CA PRO A 97 12.59 -30.75 6.45
C PRO A 97 13.09 -31.66 5.30
N GLY A 98 12.17 -32.44 4.72
CA GLY A 98 12.47 -33.40 3.64
C GLY A 98 12.29 -34.88 4.00
N ASP A 99 12.34 -35.26 5.29
CA ASP A 99 12.18 -36.67 5.71
C ASP A 99 10.71 -37.10 5.81
N SER A 100 9.83 -36.17 6.17
CA SER A 100 8.38 -36.38 6.17
C SER A 100 7.63 -35.05 6.03
N PRO A 101 6.40 -35.04 5.48
CA PRO A 101 5.61 -33.81 5.38
C PRO A 101 5.29 -33.22 6.76
N PRO A 102 5.08 -31.90 6.86
CA PRO A 102 4.73 -31.26 8.12
C PRO A 102 3.31 -31.62 8.57
N GLU A 103 3.05 -31.55 9.87
CA GLU A 103 1.74 -31.86 10.44
C GLU A 103 0.84 -30.63 10.41
N HIS A 104 -0.40 -30.79 9.92
CA HIS A 104 -1.43 -29.74 9.98
C HIS A 104 -1.94 -29.59 11.41
N ILE A 105 -1.64 -28.46 12.06
CA ILE A 105 -1.99 -28.23 13.47
C ILE A 105 -3.31 -27.50 13.64
N GLY A 106 -3.74 -26.71 12.65
CA GLY A 106 -4.98 -25.95 12.70
C GLY A 106 -5.10 -24.93 11.56
N PHE A 107 -6.20 -24.19 11.59
CA PHE A 107 -6.59 -23.26 10.54
C PHE A 107 -7.30 -22.02 11.10
N SER A 108 -7.33 -20.95 10.30
CA SER A 108 -8.04 -19.71 10.56
C SER A 108 -8.81 -19.26 9.31
N TYR A 109 -10.04 -18.78 9.47
CA TYR A 109 -10.83 -18.19 8.39
C TYR A 109 -10.88 -16.68 8.52
N ILE A 110 -10.53 -15.96 7.45
CA ILE A 110 -10.75 -14.53 7.29
C ILE A 110 -11.93 -14.35 6.35
N LEU A 111 -13.09 -13.99 6.90
CA LEU A 111 -14.30 -13.75 6.12
C LEU A 111 -14.33 -12.29 5.65
N PRO A 112 -14.78 -11.98 4.43
CA PRO A 112 -14.92 -10.59 3.96
C PRO A 112 -15.77 -9.74 4.91
N SER A 113 -16.80 -10.33 5.51
CA SER A 113 -17.68 -9.66 6.48
C SER A 113 -16.99 -9.25 7.79
N THR A 114 -15.83 -9.83 8.11
CA THR A 114 -15.04 -9.46 9.29
C THR A 114 -14.14 -8.25 9.05
N LEU A 115 -13.93 -7.87 7.79
CA LEU A 115 -13.16 -6.71 7.40
C LEU A 115 -14.08 -5.47 7.38
N ALA A 116 -14.07 -4.70 8.47
CA ALA A 116 -14.88 -3.51 8.62
C ALA A 116 -14.12 -2.24 8.17
N GLY A 117 -14.73 -1.46 7.28
CA GLY A 117 -14.12 -0.22 6.78
C GLY A 117 -12.87 -0.44 5.93
N SER A 118 -12.13 0.64 5.67
CA SER A 118 -10.91 0.58 4.85
C SER A 118 -9.64 0.28 5.63
N VAL A 119 -9.62 0.42 6.95
CA VAL A 119 -8.45 0.14 7.78
C VAL A 119 -8.92 -0.45 9.10
N GLY A 120 -8.21 -1.44 9.62
CA GLY A 120 -8.52 -2.01 10.93
C GLY A 120 -7.55 -3.10 11.37
N ILE A 121 -7.85 -3.67 12.54
CA ILE A 121 -7.13 -4.81 13.11
C ILE A 121 -8.13 -5.93 13.31
N LEU A 122 -7.85 -7.08 12.71
CA LEU A 122 -8.61 -8.31 12.82
C LEU A 122 -7.89 -9.27 13.77
N THR A 123 -8.59 -9.85 14.74
CA THR A 123 -8.06 -10.94 15.57
C THR A 123 -8.98 -12.15 15.48
N ILE A 124 -8.46 -13.26 14.95
CA ILE A 124 -9.21 -14.51 14.73
C ILE A 124 -8.54 -15.68 15.45
N PRO A 125 -9.31 -16.65 15.98
CA PRO A 125 -8.75 -17.81 16.65
C PRO A 125 -8.14 -18.80 15.67
N ILE A 126 -6.98 -19.35 16.02
CA ILE A 126 -6.40 -20.50 15.35
C ILE A 126 -7.10 -21.74 15.90
N THR A 127 -7.85 -22.44 15.05
CA THR A 127 -8.63 -23.61 15.42
C THR A 127 -7.88 -24.88 15.05
N SER A 128 -7.60 -25.73 16.03
CA SER A 128 -6.94 -27.02 15.76
C SER A 128 -7.80 -27.98 14.95
N THR A 129 -7.17 -29.02 14.40
CA THR A 129 -7.85 -30.16 13.74
C THR A 129 -8.84 -30.90 14.63
N LYS A 130 -8.80 -30.70 15.96
CA LYS A 130 -9.76 -31.22 16.94
C LYS A 130 -10.83 -30.20 17.36
N HIS A 131 -10.99 -29.12 16.60
CA HIS A 131 -11.92 -28.01 16.84
C HIS A 131 -11.74 -27.31 18.19
N ARG A 132 -10.49 -27.23 18.67
CA ARG A 132 -10.14 -26.47 19.89
C ARG A 132 -9.31 -25.25 19.52
N PRO A 133 -9.55 -24.08 20.12
CA PRO A 133 -8.68 -22.93 19.93
C PRO A 133 -7.29 -23.23 20.51
N ILE A 134 -6.25 -23.02 19.71
CA ILE A 134 -4.84 -23.25 20.08
C ILE A 134 -4.01 -21.97 20.08
N GLY A 135 -4.57 -20.88 19.57
CA GLY A 135 -3.92 -19.57 19.50
C GLY A 135 -4.81 -18.54 18.84
N GLN A 136 -4.23 -17.41 18.45
CA GLN A 136 -4.90 -16.35 17.73
C GLN A 136 -3.97 -15.75 16.68
N LEU A 137 -4.53 -15.37 15.54
CA LEU A 137 -3.89 -14.61 14.48
C LEU A 137 -4.41 -13.17 14.54
N THR A 138 -3.50 -12.21 14.64
CA THR A 138 -3.82 -10.78 14.55
C THR A 138 -3.29 -10.24 13.22
N VAL A 139 -4.17 -9.61 12.45
CA VAL A 139 -3.88 -9.06 11.12
C VAL A 139 -4.30 -7.61 11.09
N GLU A 140 -3.36 -6.71 10.80
CA GLU A 140 -3.68 -5.34 10.42
C GLU A 140 -4.00 -5.31 8.93
N TYR A 141 -5.10 -4.67 8.55
CA TYR A 141 -5.55 -4.66 7.17
C TYR A 141 -5.84 -3.24 6.66
N VAL A 142 -5.64 -3.08 5.36
CA VAL A 142 -6.06 -1.92 4.58
C VAL A 142 -6.80 -2.41 3.34
N ILE A 143 -8.06 -1.98 3.16
CA ILE A 143 -8.88 -2.25 1.98
C ILE A 143 -8.90 -1.01 1.11
N ILE A 144 -8.30 -1.13 -0.06
CA ILE A 144 -8.30 -0.11 -1.10
C ILE A 144 -9.41 -0.43 -2.10
N LYS A 145 -10.35 0.49 -2.28
CA LYS A 145 -11.44 0.38 -3.26
C LYS A 145 -11.26 1.42 -4.36
N PRO A 146 -11.61 1.10 -5.62
CA PRO A 146 -11.63 2.10 -6.67
C PRO A 146 -12.64 3.20 -6.31
N ILE A 147 -12.36 4.44 -6.73
CA ILE A 147 -13.30 5.55 -6.55
C ILE A 147 -14.54 5.26 -7.40
N PRO A 148 -15.75 5.22 -6.81
CA PRO A 148 -16.99 4.97 -7.54
C PRO A 148 -17.19 6.00 -8.65
N ASP A 149 -17.80 5.57 -9.75
CA ASP A 149 -18.24 6.42 -10.87
C ASP A 149 -17.13 7.22 -11.57
N TYR A 150 -15.86 6.88 -11.35
CA TYR A 150 -14.74 7.44 -12.09
C TYR A 150 -14.21 6.43 -13.11
N PRO A 151 -13.97 6.84 -14.37
CA PRO A 151 -13.50 5.93 -15.42
C PRO A 151 -12.01 5.64 -15.25
N TRP A 152 -11.68 4.77 -14.28
CA TRP A 152 -10.32 4.26 -14.10
C TRP A 152 -9.98 3.33 -15.25
N ASP A 153 -9.28 3.83 -16.25
CA ASP A 153 -8.63 3.00 -17.25
C ASP A 153 -7.21 2.65 -16.76
N MET A 154 -7.08 1.55 -16.03
CA MET A 154 -5.77 0.98 -15.66
C MET A 154 -5.22 0.06 -16.76
N SER A 155 -5.68 0.16 -18.01
CA SER A 155 -5.15 -0.64 -19.13
C SER A 155 -3.65 -0.44 -19.34
N ILE A 156 -3.13 0.72 -18.95
CA ILE A 156 -1.70 1.03 -18.92
C ILE A 156 -1.30 1.23 -17.45
N SER A 157 -0.73 0.19 -16.84
CA SER A 157 -0.15 0.26 -15.50
C SER A 157 1.33 -0.11 -15.56
N TYR A 158 2.17 0.78 -15.03
CA TYR A 158 3.60 0.54 -14.86
C TYR A 158 3.92 -0.18 -13.54
N ALA A 159 2.92 -0.75 -12.85
CA ALA A 159 3.11 -1.42 -11.55
C ALA A 159 4.16 -2.55 -11.58
N LYS A 160 4.39 -3.16 -12.76
CA LYS A 160 5.42 -4.20 -12.99
C LYS A 160 6.60 -3.72 -13.83
N HIS A 161 6.71 -2.42 -14.11
CA HIS A 161 7.77 -1.86 -14.93
C HIS A 161 8.99 -1.52 -14.07
N TRP A 162 9.56 -2.53 -13.43
CA TRP A 162 10.87 -2.45 -12.80
C TRP A 162 11.86 -3.14 -13.73
N GLU A 163 12.84 -2.39 -14.23
CA GLU A 163 13.88 -2.94 -15.09
C GLU A 163 14.78 -3.85 -14.25
N GLU A 164 14.93 -5.12 -14.63
CA GLU A 164 15.71 -6.11 -13.85
C GLU A 164 17.18 -5.71 -13.65
N ARG A 165 17.70 -4.83 -14.52
CA ARG A 165 19.06 -4.27 -14.39
C ARG A 165 19.19 -3.22 -13.30
N TRP A 166 18.09 -2.67 -12.80
CA TRP A 166 18.11 -1.70 -11.70
C TRP A 166 18.41 -2.42 -10.40
N SER A 167 19.65 -2.27 -9.92
CA SER A 167 20.09 -2.78 -8.62
C SER A 167 20.73 -1.63 -7.85
N GLY A 168 20.22 -1.37 -6.64
CA GLY A 168 20.71 -0.31 -5.76
C GLY A 168 20.52 1.11 -6.33
N LEU A 169 19.28 1.49 -6.65
CA LEU A 169 18.96 2.85 -7.10
C LEU A 169 19.15 3.88 -5.98
N ASP A 170 19.87 4.97 -6.27
CA ASP A 170 19.90 6.13 -5.39
C ASP A 170 18.72 7.05 -5.70
N VAL A 171 17.75 7.09 -4.78
CA VAL A 171 16.53 7.87 -4.91
C VAL A 171 16.59 9.09 -4.01
N GLY A 172 16.65 10.28 -4.63
CA GLY A 172 16.62 11.55 -3.91
C GLY A 172 15.26 11.80 -3.26
N HIS A 173 15.13 11.51 -1.96
CA HIS A 173 13.92 11.74 -1.17
C HIS A 173 13.55 13.24 -1.15
N ARG A 174 12.41 13.62 -1.74
CA ARG A 174 11.95 15.01 -1.93
C ARG A 174 13.00 15.91 -2.60
N GLY A 175 13.84 15.31 -3.43
CA GLY A 175 15.09 15.86 -3.92
C GLY A 175 16.27 15.58 -2.98
N LEU A 176 16.77 16.57 -2.24
CA LEU A 176 17.96 16.45 -1.38
C LEU A 176 17.68 16.02 0.07
N GLY A 177 16.57 15.34 0.32
CA GLY A 177 16.16 14.92 1.65
C GLY A 177 15.34 15.98 2.40
N THR A 178 15.02 15.64 3.64
CA THR A 178 14.19 16.49 4.53
C THR A 178 14.95 17.73 4.95
N SER A 179 14.37 18.91 4.74
CA SER A 179 15.07 20.18 5.03
C SER A 179 15.06 20.60 6.50
N PHE A 180 14.41 19.84 7.39
CA PHE A 180 14.06 20.32 8.73
C PHE A 180 14.45 19.39 9.89
N LYS A 181 15.28 18.35 9.67
CA LYS A 181 15.84 17.57 10.78
C LYS A 181 17.00 18.33 11.43
N CYS A 182 16.78 18.79 12.66
CA CYS A 182 17.66 19.63 13.49
C CYS A 182 19.03 19.01 13.84
N GLU A 183 19.29 17.74 13.52
CA GLU A 183 20.51 17.06 14.00
C GLU A 183 21.75 17.29 13.14
N MET A 184 21.60 17.71 11.87
CA MET A 184 22.74 18.05 11.01
C MET A 184 22.55 19.45 10.43
N LYS A 185 23.23 20.42 11.02
CA LYS A 185 23.34 21.84 10.59
C LYS A 185 23.79 22.06 9.13
N ASN A 186 23.97 21.00 8.35
CA ASN A 186 24.49 21.02 6.98
C ASN A 186 23.66 20.23 5.96
N CYS A 187 22.50 19.68 6.33
CA CYS A 187 21.73 18.83 5.42
C CYS A 187 20.62 19.62 4.73
N ALA A 188 20.84 19.89 3.44
CA ALA A 188 19.99 20.59 2.48
C ALA A 188 20.01 22.14 2.55
N ASN A 189 20.92 22.75 1.79
CA ASN A 189 20.87 24.18 1.43
C ASN A 189 19.62 24.54 0.59
N VAL A 190 18.84 23.54 0.16
CA VAL A 190 17.72 23.67 -0.76
C VAL A 190 16.50 22.95 -0.17
N ARG A 191 15.36 23.64 -0.14
CA ARG A 191 14.12 23.14 0.48
C ARG A 191 13.54 21.93 -0.26
N GLU A 192 13.06 20.94 0.47
CA GLU A 192 12.40 19.74 -0.02
C GLU A 192 11.21 20.08 -0.92
N ASN A 193 10.89 19.19 -1.87
CA ASN A 193 9.76 19.35 -2.78
C ASN A 193 9.75 20.68 -3.57
N THR A 194 10.93 21.29 -3.74
CA THR A 194 11.13 22.43 -4.66
C THR A 194 11.80 21.97 -5.95
N ILE A 195 11.51 22.67 -7.05
CA ILE A 195 12.18 22.46 -8.34
C ILE A 195 13.71 22.51 -8.19
N ALA A 196 14.22 23.39 -7.32
CA ALA A 196 15.65 23.49 -7.06
C ALA A 196 16.21 22.22 -6.38
N SER A 197 15.51 21.66 -5.39
CA SER A 197 15.94 20.44 -4.69
C SER A 197 15.95 19.24 -5.63
N LEU A 198 14.90 19.08 -6.43
CA LEU A 198 14.79 18.01 -7.42
C LEU A 198 15.88 18.10 -8.49
N LYS A 199 16.12 19.31 -9.03
CA LYS A 199 17.23 19.52 -9.96
C LYS A 199 18.57 19.20 -9.32
N THR A 200 18.79 19.63 -8.08
CA THR A 200 20.08 19.45 -7.43
C THR A 200 20.37 17.98 -7.16
N ALA A 201 19.37 17.19 -6.72
CA ALA A 201 19.51 15.74 -6.56
C ALA A 201 19.93 15.06 -7.87
N SER A 202 19.27 15.40 -8.99
CA SER A 202 19.66 14.91 -10.31
C SER A 202 21.08 15.31 -10.71
N HIS A 203 21.50 16.56 -10.46
CA HIS A 203 22.88 16.99 -10.75
C HIS A 203 23.94 16.28 -9.89
N HIS A 204 23.57 15.76 -8.72
CA HIS A 204 24.47 15.04 -7.82
C HIS A 204 24.46 13.52 -8.08
N GLY A 205 23.78 13.06 -9.13
CA GLY A 205 23.83 11.67 -9.58
C GLY A 205 22.75 10.76 -9.01
N ALA A 206 21.67 11.31 -8.43
CA ALA A 206 20.52 10.49 -8.08
C ALA A 206 19.90 9.86 -9.33
N ASP A 207 19.68 8.55 -9.31
CA ASP A 207 19.06 7.79 -10.41
C ASP A 207 17.58 8.18 -10.57
N MET A 208 16.92 8.46 -9.45
CA MET A 208 15.53 8.92 -9.40
C MET A 208 15.36 10.03 -8.37
N VAL A 209 14.28 10.80 -8.50
CA VAL A 209 13.85 11.77 -7.49
C VAL A 209 12.44 11.42 -7.05
N GLU A 210 12.25 11.37 -5.74
CA GLU A 210 10.95 11.21 -5.12
C GLU A 210 10.38 12.58 -4.77
N PHE A 211 9.06 12.74 -4.90
CA PHE A 211 8.33 13.92 -4.49
C PHE A 211 6.84 13.60 -4.31
N ASP A 212 6.21 14.36 -3.44
CA ASP A 212 4.80 14.19 -3.09
C ASP A 212 3.90 15.11 -3.92
N VAL A 213 2.72 14.61 -4.28
CA VAL A 213 1.72 15.38 -5.04
C VAL A 213 0.42 15.45 -4.26
N GLN A 214 -0.13 16.66 -4.16
CA GLN A 214 -1.46 16.95 -3.62
C GLN A 214 -2.33 17.59 -4.70
N LEU A 215 -3.64 17.64 -4.47
CA LEU A 215 -4.58 18.38 -5.32
C LEU A 215 -5.05 19.64 -4.60
N SER A 216 -5.00 20.78 -5.30
CA SER A 216 -5.62 22.03 -4.87
C SER A 216 -7.14 21.99 -5.05
N LYS A 217 -7.84 23.02 -4.54
CA LYS A 217 -9.30 23.19 -4.69
C LYS A 217 -9.77 23.25 -6.14
N ASP A 218 -8.95 23.82 -7.01
CA ASP A 218 -9.15 23.92 -8.46
C ASP A 218 -8.64 22.67 -9.22
N MET A 219 -8.37 21.56 -8.52
CA MET A 219 -7.94 20.26 -9.08
C MET A 219 -6.61 20.33 -9.82
N ILE A 220 -5.73 21.25 -9.42
CA ILE A 220 -4.39 21.38 -9.99
C ILE A 220 -3.42 20.57 -9.11
N PRO A 221 -2.60 19.67 -9.69
CA PRO A 221 -1.56 18.97 -8.95
C PRO A 221 -0.49 19.93 -8.43
N VAL A 222 -0.15 19.82 -7.15
CA VAL A 222 0.85 20.65 -6.48
C VAL A 222 1.87 19.74 -5.79
N ILE A 223 3.16 20.06 -5.91
CA ILE A 223 4.22 19.31 -5.22
C ILE A 223 4.27 19.74 -3.76
N TYR A 224 3.78 18.89 -2.86
CA TYR A 224 3.72 19.16 -1.43
C TYR A 224 3.47 17.89 -0.63
N HIS A 225 4.13 17.74 0.52
CA HIS A 225 4.06 16.52 1.31
C HIS A 225 2.80 16.41 2.18
N ASP A 226 2.47 17.47 2.93
CA ASP A 226 1.44 17.37 3.99
C ASP A 226 0.03 17.59 3.42
N PHE A 227 -1.00 17.06 4.10
CA PHE A 227 -2.39 17.31 3.69
C PHE A 227 -2.91 18.70 4.07
N HIS A 228 -2.21 19.39 4.98
CA HIS A 228 -2.61 20.68 5.53
C HIS A 228 -1.46 21.68 5.43
N VAL A 229 -1.83 22.95 5.34
CA VAL A 229 -0.92 24.09 5.41
C VAL A 229 -1.25 24.89 6.65
N SER A 230 -0.24 25.24 7.45
CA SER A 230 -0.42 26.11 8.61
C SER A 230 -0.21 27.58 8.21
N ILE A 231 -1.24 28.40 8.44
CA ILE A 231 -1.26 29.83 8.13
C ILE A 231 -1.34 30.62 9.43
N SER A 232 -0.53 31.67 9.55
CA SER A 232 -0.65 32.65 10.64
C SER A 232 -1.18 33.98 10.11
N MET A 233 -2.12 34.57 10.85
CA MET A 233 -2.75 35.86 10.50
C MET A 233 -2.06 37.07 11.13
N LYS A 234 -0.98 36.87 11.93
CA LYS A 234 -0.28 37.95 12.66
C LYS A 234 1.00 38.42 11.95
N ARG A 235 1.30 39.72 12.02
CA ARG A 235 2.56 40.30 11.50
C ARG A 235 3.75 39.95 12.42
N LYS A 236 4.77 39.30 11.84
CA LYS A 236 6.23 39.13 12.14
C LYS A 236 6.84 39.30 13.55
N LYS A 237 6.19 39.81 14.59
CA LYS A 237 6.83 40.08 15.90
C LYS A 237 6.17 39.45 17.13
N GLN A 238 5.01 38.80 17.00
CA GLN A 238 4.38 38.04 18.09
C GLN A 238 3.52 36.94 17.49
N ILE A 239 4.10 35.77 17.27
CA ILE A 239 3.36 34.59 16.83
C ILE A 239 3.59 33.53 17.90
N ASP A 240 2.57 33.29 18.70
CA ASP A 240 2.53 32.10 19.54
C ASP A 240 1.95 30.94 18.71
N ALA A 241 2.32 29.70 19.04
CA ALA A 241 1.82 28.49 18.35
C ALA A 241 0.29 28.42 18.28
N MET A 242 -0.41 29.09 19.22
CA MET A 242 -1.87 29.18 19.28
C MET A 242 -2.51 30.04 18.18
N ASP A 243 -1.72 30.81 17.42
CA ASP A 243 -2.21 31.69 16.35
C ASP A 243 -2.12 31.05 14.95
N MET A 244 -1.80 29.76 14.87
CA MET A 244 -1.70 29.03 13.61
C MET A 244 -3.01 28.31 13.28
N LEU A 245 -3.48 28.50 12.05
CA LEU A 245 -4.64 27.80 11.51
C LEU A 245 -4.18 26.78 10.46
N GLU A 246 -4.50 25.51 10.68
CA GLU A 246 -4.30 24.46 9.68
C GLU A 246 -5.47 24.46 8.69
N ILE A 247 -5.15 24.63 7.41
CA ILE A 247 -6.11 24.57 6.31
C ILE A 247 -5.73 23.41 5.38
N PRO A 248 -6.66 22.51 5.03
CA PRO A 248 -6.39 21.45 4.07
C PRO A 248 -5.96 22.01 2.70
N VAL A 249 -4.94 21.43 2.07
CA VAL A 249 -4.45 21.86 0.75
C VAL A 249 -5.57 21.85 -0.30
N LYS A 250 -6.43 20.83 -0.25
CA LYS A 250 -7.61 20.67 -1.12
C LYS A 250 -8.63 21.80 -1.01
N ASP A 251 -8.56 22.64 0.02
CA ASP A 251 -9.49 23.75 0.24
C ASP A 251 -8.93 25.11 -0.23
N LEU A 252 -7.68 25.13 -0.72
CA LEU A 252 -7.00 26.32 -1.26
C LEU A 252 -6.82 26.21 -2.77
N THR A 253 -7.06 27.30 -3.51
CA THR A 253 -6.74 27.36 -4.95
C THR A 253 -5.23 27.45 -5.17
N LEU A 254 -4.75 27.11 -6.37
CA LEU A 254 -3.33 27.29 -6.71
C LEU A 254 -2.85 28.73 -6.50
N GLU A 255 -3.66 29.71 -6.86
CA GLU A 255 -3.32 31.12 -6.65
C GLU A 255 -3.14 31.45 -5.16
N GLN A 256 -4.04 30.95 -4.31
CA GLN A 256 -3.92 31.11 -2.86
C GLN A 256 -2.65 30.43 -2.34
N LEU A 257 -2.35 29.21 -2.79
CA LEU A 257 -1.14 28.47 -2.46
C LEU A 257 0.15 29.16 -2.92
N HIS A 258 0.13 29.94 -4.00
CA HIS A 258 1.30 30.73 -4.44
C HIS A 258 1.48 32.04 -3.67
N LEU A 259 0.40 32.60 -3.12
CA LEU A 259 0.46 33.82 -2.30
C LEU A 259 1.07 33.55 -0.94
N LEU A 260 0.92 32.30 -0.49
CA LEU A 260 1.60 31.76 0.68
C LEU A 260 3.13 31.86 0.51
N LYS A 261 3.74 32.77 1.28
CA LYS A 261 5.20 32.89 1.38
C LYS A 261 5.76 32.14 2.59
N ASP A 262 6.79 31.34 2.33
CA ASP A 262 7.55 30.60 3.34
C ASP A 262 8.27 31.55 4.30
N PHE A 263 8.02 31.42 5.61
CA PHE A 263 8.93 31.93 6.64
C PHE A 263 9.30 30.81 7.62
N CYS A 264 10.59 30.74 7.97
CA CYS A 264 11.12 29.81 8.96
C CYS A 264 11.37 30.57 10.28
N TYR A 265 10.85 30.04 11.39
CA TYR A 265 11.30 30.44 12.73
C TYR A 265 12.48 29.52 13.14
N PRO A 266 13.63 30.08 13.52
CA PRO A 266 14.82 29.29 13.84
C PRO A 266 14.78 28.55 15.19
N GLU A 267 13.65 28.54 15.92
CA GLU A 267 13.64 27.98 17.29
C GLU A 267 12.56 26.94 17.63
N ASP A 268 11.60 26.61 16.77
CA ASP A 268 10.59 25.61 17.14
C ASP A 268 10.48 24.44 16.17
N SER A 269 10.57 23.25 16.73
CA SER A 269 10.44 21.93 16.13
C SER A 269 9.01 21.61 15.65
N MET A 270 8.25 22.59 15.18
CA MET A 270 6.86 22.40 14.72
C MET A 270 6.56 23.18 13.44
N GLY A 271 6.52 22.47 12.30
CA GLY A 271 5.60 22.76 11.20
C GLY A 271 5.84 24.03 10.36
N LYS A 272 5.40 23.97 9.10
CA LYS A 272 5.58 25.00 8.07
C LYS A 272 4.71 26.24 8.33
N VAL A 273 5.22 27.45 8.08
CA VAL A 273 4.45 28.72 8.15
C VAL A 273 4.36 29.37 6.77
N LEU A 274 3.13 29.67 6.33
CA LEU A 274 2.83 30.32 5.05
C LEU A 274 1.83 31.49 5.23
N TYR A 275 2.08 32.69 4.68
CA TYR A 275 1.25 33.91 4.88
C TYR A 275 0.60 34.46 3.61
N PHE A 276 -0.57 35.10 3.74
CA PHE A 276 -1.23 35.90 2.70
C PHE A 276 -0.85 37.40 2.78
N PHE A 277 -0.76 38.11 1.65
CA PHE A 277 -0.60 39.57 1.60
C PHE A 277 -1.60 40.19 0.61
N ASP A 278 -2.41 41.14 1.07
CA ASP A 278 -3.24 42.00 0.22
C ASP A 278 -2.38 43.06 -0.48
N LYS A 279 -2.72 43.35 -1.74
CA LYS A 279 -1.91 44.13 -2.69
C LYS A 279 -2.23 45.63 -2.72
N ASP A 280 -2.77 46.21 -1.64
CA ASP A 280 -3.29 47.58 -1.68
C ASP A 280 -2.38 48.68 -1.10
N ASP A 281 -1.20 48.38 -0.55
CA ASP A 281 -0.32 49.39 0.07
C ASP A 281 0.91 49.76 -0.79
N TRP A 282 0.71 50.12 -2.05
CA TRP A 282 1.68 50.96 -2.78
C TRP A 282 1.48 52.45 -2.45
N GLY A 283 1.55 52.75 -1.15
CA GLY A 283 1.70 54.10 -0.64
C GLY A 283 2.99 54.72 -1.14
N VAL A 284 2.82 55.65 -2.07
CA VAL A 284 3.78 56.63 -2.57
C VAL A 284 4.72 57.12 -1.46
N ASP A 285 6.03 56.98 -1.66
CA ASP A 285 7.00 57.88 -1.06
C ASP A 285 7.85 58.52 -2.15
N LYS A 286 7.49 59.77 -2.45
CA LYS A 286 8.40 60.78 -3.00
C LYS A 286 9.39 61.14 -1.88
N VAL A 287 10.69 60.97 -2.13
CA VAL A 287 11.73 62.03 -2.16
C VAL A 287 12.87 61.56 -3.05
#